data_AF-A0A4R4D2D9-F1
#
_entry.id   AF-A0A4R4D2D9-F1
#
_cell.length_a   1.000
_cell.length_b   1.000
_cell.length_c   1.000
_cell.angle_alpha   90.00
_cell.angle_beta   90.00
_cell.angle_gamma   90.00
#
_symmetry.space_group_name_H-M   'P 1'
#
loop_
_entity.id
_entity.type
_entity.pdbx_description
1 polymer ?
#
loop_
_entity_poly.entity_id
_entity_poly.type
_entity_poly.pdbx_seq_one_letter_code
_entity_poly.pdbx_strand_id
1 'polypeptide(L)'
;MSSLHGAPTRGLVVDEPWISMILSGAKTWEMRSRPTSLRGRIALIRKRSGLVVGTAELVDCLAPLDADAMAATADRHGIDPGWQPDALAAGWVIPWVLRDARALAAPVPYRHPLGAVGWVVLDQSATEAIAGRVPLPLAAVGTARDRHADASASATSVAEIVRPAGPPARPLPAIGAGESGVVRLTGGNIRNGHVYLRAVRYLLPDDVIGGPNAEAAAPSLLTVTFEPGPTITTDVAGDKMILRQRGPVREFFRAAGAREGEDVVVQRTGPYSLRIALLRVAR
;
A
#
# COMPACT_ATOMS: atom_id res chain seq x y z
N MET A 1 8.78 -29.06 26.58
CA MET A 1 7.55 -28.27 26.35
C MET A 1 7.96 -26.80 26.26
N SER A 2 8.33 -26.35 25.06
CA SER A 2 8.81 -24.98 24.85
C SER A 2 7.69 -24.00 25.14
N SER A 3 7.90 -23.14 26.13
CA SER A 3 6.96 -22.14 26.58
C SER A 3 6.57 -21.23 25.42
N LEU A 4 5.28 -21.12 25.12
CA LEU A 4 4.67 -20.18 24.14
C LEU A 4 4.86 -18.70 24.51
N HIS A 5 5.84 -18.38 25.37
CA HIS A 5 6.10 -17.04 25.89
C HIS A 5 6.53 -16.13 24.72
N GLY A 6 5.57 -15.37 24.20
CA GLY A 6 5.77 -14.38 23.14
C GLY A 6 4.87 -14.54 21.92
N ALA A 7 4.13 -15.64 21.78
CA ALA A 7 3.18 -15.80 20.68
C ALA A 7 1.95 -14.89 20.87
N PRO A 8 1.49 -14.17 19.83
CA PRO A 8 0.36 -13.27 19.97
C PRO A 8 -0.95 -14.04 20.18
N THR A 9 -1.69 -13.70 21.22
CA THR A 9 -3.04 -14.26 21.50
C THR A 9 -4.16 -13.42 20.89
N ARG A 10 -3.84 -12.22 20.39
CA ARG A 10 -4.78 -11.29 19.75
C ARG A 10 -4.30 -10.92 18.36
N GLY A 11 -5.23 -10.86 17.43
CA GLY A 11 -5.04 -10.42 16.06
C GLY A 11 -5.78 -9.11 15.77
N LEU A 12 -5.10 -8.21 15.09
CA LEU A 12 -5.66 -6.95 14.59
C LEU A 12 -6.07 -7.12 13.13
N VAL A 13 -7.33 -6.87 12.82
CA VAL A 13 -7.83 -6.87 11.44
C VAL A 13 -7.52 -5.53 10.78
N VAL A 14 -6.75 -5.58 9.70
CA VAL A 14 -6.31 -4.41 8.93
C VAL A 14 -6.68 -4.60 7.46
N ASP A 15 -7.26 -3.56 6.85
CA ASP A 15 -7.62 -3.57 5.43
C ASP A 15 -6.41 -3.26 4.53
N GLU A 16 -6.54 -3.56 3.25
CA GLU A 16 -5.59 -3.09 2.24
C GLU A 16 -5.91 -1.62 1.89
N PRO A 17 -4.92 -0.73 1.64
CA PRO A 17 -3.47 -0.99 1.50
C PRO A 17 -2.68 -1.09 2.81
N TRP A 18 -3.30 -0.70 3.93
CA TRP A 18 -2.63 -0.43 5.21
C TRP A 18 -1.86 -1.63 5.75
N ILE A 19 -2.43 -2.84 5.63
CA ILE A 19 -1.75 -4.07 6.06
C ILE A 19 -0.47 -4.31 5.26
N SER A 20 -0.47 -4.09 3.96
CA SER A 20 0.73 -4.24 3.13
C SER A 20 1.79 -3.19 3.49
N MET A 21 1.38 -1.95 3.75
CA MET A 21 2.29 -0.88 4.16
C MET A 21 2.93 -1.14 5.54
N ILE A 22 2.19 -1.73 6.49
CA ILE A 22 2.77 -2.13 7.78
C ILE A 22 3.83 -3.21 7.56
N LEU A 23 3.50 -4.25 6.78
CA LEU A 23 4.37 -5.40 6.58
C LEU A 23 5.61 -5.08 5.74
N SER A 24 5.55 -4.09 4.86
CA SER A 24 6.70 -3.59 4.12
C SER A 24 7.54 -2.58 4.91
N GLY A 25 7.07 -2.14 6.09
CA GLY A 25 7.71 -1.08 6.87
C GLY A 25 7.45 0.33 6.33
N ALA A 26 6.61 0.50 5.30
CA ALA A 26 6.24 1.80 4.76
C ALA A 26 5.34 2.63 5.70
N LYS A 27 4.73 2.00 6.72
CA LYS A 27 4.05 2.70 7.80
C LYS A 27 4.26 2.03 9.15
N THR A 28 4.35 2.84 10.19
CA THR A 28 4.53 2.40 11.59
C THR A 28 3.32 2.67 12.47
N TRP A 29 2.38 3.51 12.04
CA TRP A 29 1.17 3.83 12.80
C TRP A 29 -0.07 3.24 12.17
N GLU A 30 -0.89 2.57 12.97
CA GLU A 30 -2.25 2.19 12.61
C GLU A 30 -3.25 3.20 13.20
N MET A 31 -3.90 3.96 12.31
CA MET A 31 -4.88 4.96 12.73
C MET A 31 -6.22 4.31 13.06
N ARG A 32 -6.79 4.68 14.21
CA ARG A 32 -8.08 4.18 14.69
C ARG A 32 -8.92 5.31 15.25
N SER A 33 -10.23 5.05 15.39
CA SER A 33 -11.17 5.98 16.02
C SER A 33 -11.34 5.79 17.52
N ARG A 34 -10.72 4.75 18.09
CA ARG A 34 -10.76 4.47 19.53
C ARG A 34 -9.37 4.13 20.05
N PRO A 35 -9.03 4.54 21.28
CA PRO A 35 -7.78 4.17 21.91
C PRO A 35 -7.76 2.69 22.30
N THR A 36 -6.58 2.16 22.60
CA THR A 36 -6.41 0.82 23.16
C THR A 36 -5.38 0.80 24.28
N SER A 37 -5.67 0.02 25.32
CA SER A 37 -4.74 -0.30 26.41
C SER A 37 -3.87 -1.52 26.11
N LEU A 38 -4.12 -2.24 25.00
CA LEU A 38 -3.34 -3.41 24.63
C LEU A 38 -1.90 -3.01 24.30
N ARG A 39 -0.95 -3.83 24.74
CA ARG A 39 0.49 -3.70 24.45
C ARG A 39 1.11 -5.08 24.23
N GLY A 40 2.22 -5.11 23.50
CA GLY A 40 2.98 -6.33 23.22
C GLY A 40 2.71 -6.90 21.83
N ARG A 41 3.14 -8.15 21.61
CA ARG A 41 3.06 -8.79 20.28
C ARG A 41 1.63 -9.08 19.90
N ILE A 42 1.26 -8.66 18.70
CA ILE A 42 -0.05 -8.88 18.08
C ILE A 42 0.12 -9.59 16.73
N ALA A 43 -0.89 -10.38 16.36
CA ALA A 43 -1.01 -10.92 15.03
C ALA A 43 -1.63 -9.86 14.11
N LEU A 44 -1.24 -9.86 12.84
CA LEU A 44 -1.81 -9.00 11.81
C LEU A 44 -2.65 -9.83 10.85
N ILE A 45 -3.93 -9.50 10.77
CA ILE A 45 -4.91 -10.22 9.96
C ILE A 45 -5.29 -9.35 8.77
N ARG A 46 -5.12 -9.88 7.56
CA ARG A 46 -5.64 -9.21 6.35
C ARG A 46 -7.16 -9.33 6.33
N LYS A 47 -7.87 -8.20 6.27
CA LYS A 47 -9.34 -8.16 6.27
C LYS A 47 -9.91 -9.05 5.15
N ARG A 48 -10.93 -9.84 5.49
CA ARG A 48 -11.61 -10.83 4.62
C ARG A 48 -10.74 -11.97 4.07
N SER A 49 -9.52 -12.16 4.56
CA SER A 49 -8.69 -13.29 4.12
C SER A 49 -8.92 -14.57 4.94
N GLY A 50 -9.35 -14.46 6.20
CA GLY A 50 -9.32 -15.59 7.13
C GLY A 50 -7.90 -16.02 7.55
N LEU A 51 -6.88 -15.19 7.23
CA LEU A 51 -5.48 -15.50 7.43
C LEU A 51 -4.79 -14.44 8.29
N VAL A 52 -3.97 -14.91 9.23
CA VAL A 52 -2.89 -14.14 9.84
C VAL A 52 -1.73 -14.11 8.85
N VAL A 53 -1.24 -12.91 8.55
CA VAL A 53 -0.26 -12.67 7.49
C VAL A 53 1.05 -12.11 8.01
N GLY A 54 1.08 -11.73 9.29
CA GLY A 54 2.25 -11.16 9.94
C GLY A 54 2.07 -11.02 11.43
N THR A 55 3.09 -10.48 12.08
CA THR A 55 3.04 -10.03 13.48
C THR A 55 3.66 -8.64 13.57
N ALA A 56 3.29 -7.90 14.61
CA ALA A 56 3.95 -6.65 14.99
C ALA A 56 3.88 -6.53 16.51
N GLU A 57 4.63 -5.60 17.08
CA GLU A 57 4.49 -5.21 18.47
C GLU A 57 3.78 -3.87 18.59
N LEU A 58 2.67 -3.86 19.32
CA LEU A 58 1.95 -2.65 19.68
C LEU A 58 2.60 -2.05 20.92
N VAL A 59 3.35 -0.96 20.73
CA VAL A 59 4.16 -0.36 21.80
C VAL A 59 3.51 0.87 22.41
N ASP A 60 2.66 1.57 21.66
CA ASP A 60 2.01 2.76 22.18
C ASP A 60 0.65 3.05 21.54
N CYS A 61 -0.12 3.93 22.18
CA CYS A 61 -1.38 4.49 21.72
C CYS A 61 -1.35 5.98 22.06
N LEU A 62 -1.17 6.82 21.05
CA LEU A 62 -0.98 8.26 21.23
C LEU A 62 -2.33 8.98 21.34
N ALA A 63 -2.28 10.26 21.72
CA ALA A 63 -3.44 11.14 21.72
C ALA A 63 -4.00 11.34 20.29
N PRO A 64 -5.30 11.67 20.17
CA PRO A 64 -5.88 12.08 18.89
C PRO A 64 -5.08 13.18 18.21
N LEU A 65 -4.83 13.02 16.91
CA LEU A 65 -4.19 14.04 16.07
C LEU A 65 -5.22 15.07 15.60
N ASP A 66 -4.81 16.33 15.57
CA ASP A 66 -5.48 17.37 14.81
C ASP A 66 -5.00 17.36 13.34
N ALA A 67 -5.47 18.32 12.54
CA ALA A 67 -5.14 18.40 11.12
C ALA A 67 -3.64 18.65 10.87
N ASP A 68 -3.02 19.52 11.67
CA ASP A 68 -1.61 19.85 11.52
C ASP A 68 -0.71 18.66 11.90
N ALA A 69 -1.03 17.97 12.99
CA ALA A 69 -0.31 16.77 13.40
C ALA A 69 -0.52 15.59 12.43
N MET A 70 -1.72 15.45 11.86
CA MET A 70 -1.99 14.48 10.78
C MET A 70 -1.10 14.76 9.56
N ALA A 71 -0.98 16.03 9.14
CA ALA A 71 -0.13 16.40 8.02
C ALA A 71 1.36 16.16 8.33
N ALA A 72 1.80 16.56 9.52
CA ALA A 72 3.21 16.46 9.94
C ALA A 72 3.71 15.02 10.16
N THR A 73 2.79 14.07 10.39
CA THR A 73 3.12 12.66 10.66
C THR A 73 2.70 11.71 9.54
N ALA A 74 2.46 12.24 8.34
CA ALA A 74 2.06 11.48 7.15
C ALA A 74 3.02 10.33 6.81
N ASP A 75 4.32 10.48 7.10
CA ASP A 75 5.34 9.44 6.95
C ASP A 75 5.13 8.24 7.89
N ARG A 76 4.48 8.45 9.05
CA ARG A 76 4.22 7.41 10.05
C ARG A 76 2.98 6.59 9.76
N HIS A 77 1.89 7.23 9.38
CA HIS A 77 0.61 6.55 9.13
C HIS A 77 0.33 6.28 7.64
N GLY A 78 1.02 6.97 6.73
CA GLY A 78 0.94 6.74 5.28
C GLY A 78 -0.39 7.16 4.65
N ILE A 79 -1.19 8.00 5.33
CA ILE A 79 -2.43 8.54 4.76
C ILE A 79 -2.04 9.71 3.87
N ASP A 80 -2.32 9.58 2.59
CA ASP A 80 -2.08 10.60 1.58
C ASP A 80 -2.69 11.95 2.00
N PRO A 81 -1.99 13.08 1.82
CA PRO A 81 -2.48 14.41 2.18
C PRO A 81 -3.87 14.73 1.63
N GLY A 82 -4.19 14.30 0.40
CA GLY A 82 -5.50 14.51 -0.21
C GLY A 82 -6.64 13.74 0.48
N TRP A 83 -6.33 12.76 1.33
CA TRP A 83 -7.29 11.94 2.05
C TRP A 83 -7.32 12.18 3.57
N GLN A 84 -6.44 13.05 4.07
CA GLN A 84 -6.41 13.41 5.48
C GLN A 84 -7.71 14.08 5.96
N PRO A 85 -8.36 14.99 5.17
CA PRO A 85 -9.66 15.54 5.56
C PRO A 85 -10.73 14.45 5.79
N ASP A 86 -10.81 13.46 4.89
CA ASP A 86 -11.74 12.34 5.01
C ASP A 86 -11.40 11.45 6.21
N ALA A 87 -10.12 11.20 6.46
CA ALA A 87 -9.66 10.42 7.61
C ALA A 87 -9.99 11.12 8.94
N LEU A 88 -9.81 12.44 9.01
CA LEU A 88 -10.20 13.28 10.15
C LEU A 88 -11.72 13.21 10.37
N ALA A 89 -12.51 13.37 9.31
CA ALA A 89 -13.97 13.29 9.37
C ALA A 89 -14.48 11.88 9.79
N ALA A 90 -13.79 10.82 9.36
CA ALA A 90 -14.04 9.45 9.77
C ALA A 90 -13.53 9.13 11.19
N GLY A 91 -12.87 10.09 11.85
CA GLY A 91 -12.33 9.96 13.20
C GLY A 91 -11.10 9.06 13.30
N TRP A 92 -10.37 8.79 12.21
CA TRP A 92 -9.15 7.98 12.22
C TRP A 92 -7.96 8.80 12.72
N VAL A 93 -8.06 9.26 13.96
CA VAL A 93 -7.15 10.27 14.53
C VAL A 93 -6.26 9.72 15.62
N ILE A 94 -6.48 8.48 16.10
CA ILE A 94 -5.73 7.91 17.22
C ILE A 94 -4.65 6.97 16.68
N PRO A 95 -3.35 7.29 16.83
CA PRO A 95 -2.27 6.44 16.36
C PRO A 95 -1.99 5.27 17.31
N TRP A 96 -2.05 4.05 16.79
CA TRP A 96 -1.50 2.88 17.45
C TRP A 96 -0.10 2.62 16.88
N VAL A 97 0.92 2.76 17.73
CA VAL A 97 2.32 2.70 17.33
C VAL A 97 2.78 1.26 17.26
N LEU A 98 3.17 0.83 16.06
CA LEU A 98 3.66 -0.51 15.78
C LEU A 98 5.18 -0.48 15.57
N ARG A 99 5.86 -1.49 16.11
CA ARG A 99 7.26 -1.80 15.79
C ARG A 99 7.40 -3.26 15.36
N ASP A 100 8.55 -3.59 14.79
CA ASP A 100 8.93 -4.96 14.44
C ASP A 100 7.86 -5.72 13.64
N ALA A 101 7.19 -5.01 12.73
CA ALA A 101 6.24 -5.61 11.81
C ALA A 101 6.97 -6.59 10.88
N ARG A 102 6.51 -7.84 10.85
CA ARG A 102 7.11 -8.93 10.07
C ARG A 102 6.03 -9.74 9.41
N ALA A 103 6.13 -9.91 8.09
CA ALA A 103 5.32 -10.88 7.37
C ALA A 103 5.67 -12.30 7.82
N LEU A 104 4.68 -13.18 7.91
CA LEU A 104 4.92 -14.61 8.11
C LEU A 104 5.40 -15.22 6.79
N ALA A 105 6.35 -16.15 6.86
CA ALA A 105 6.82 -16.89 5.68
C ALA A 105 5.68 -17.62 4.96
N ALA A 106 4.70 -18.13 5.72
CA ALA A 106 3.45 -18.65 5.22
C ALA A 106 2.29 -18.12 6.07
N PRO A 107 1.19 -17.61 5.46
CA PRO A 107 0.01 -17.20 6.20
C PRO A 107 -0.58 -18.34 7.03
N VAL A 108 -1.13 -18.01 8.21
CA VAL A 108 -1.73 -18.97 9.13
C VAL A 108 -3.25 -18.77 9.15
N PRO A 109 -4.06 -19.79 8.82
CA PRO A 109 -5.50 -19.73 9.01
C PRO A 109 -5.88 -19.53 10.47
N TYR A 110 -6.94 -18.76 10.72
CA TYR A 110 -7.52 -18.63 12.05
C TYR A 110 -9.04 -18.78 11.99
N ARG A 111 -9.66 -19.23 13.09
CA ARG A 111 -11.11 -19.24 13.22
C ARG A 111 -11.59 -17.85 13.63
N HIS A 112 -12.40 -17.22 12.79
CA HIS A 112 -13.01 -15.95 13.12
C HIS A 112 -14.16 -16.17 14.12
N PRO A 113 -14.10 -15.59 15.34
CA PRO A 113 -15.23 -15.64 16.25
C PRO A 113 -16.42 -14.87 15.66
N LEU A 114 -17.63 -15.39 15.83
CA LEU A 114 -18.85 -14.70 15.40
C LEU A 114 -18.92 -13.32 16.08
N GLY A 115 -19.06 -12.25 15.29
CA GLY A 115 -19.23 -10.88 15.79
C GLY A 115 -17.95 -10.10 16.16
N ALA A 116 -16.75 -10.62 15.87
CA ALA A 116 -15.50 -9.93 16.19
C ALA A 116 -15.25 -8.72 15.25
N VAL A 117 -15.41 -7.50 15.77
CA VAL A 117 -15.15 -6.24 15.04
C VAL A 117 -13.81 -5.64 15.49
N GLY A 118 -12.78 -5.77 14.63
CA GLY A 118 -11.47 -5.13 14.81
C GLY A 118 -10.41 -6.00 15.48
N TRP A 119 -10.63 -6.44 16.73
CA TRP A 119 -9.76 -7.38 17.44
C TRP A 119 -10.32 -8.79 17.40
N VAL A 120 -9.45 -9.77 17.15
CA VAL A 120 -9.78 -11.19 17.21
C VAL A 120 -8.94 -11.85 18.30
N VAL A 121 -9.58 -12.62 19.18
CA VAL A 121 -8.87 -13.55 20.05
C VAL A 121 -8.53 -14.80 19.24
N LEU A 122 -7.25 -15.16 19.19
CA LEU A 122 -6.78 -16.33 18.46
C LEU A 122 -6.91 -17.58 19.33
N ASP A 123 -7.29 -18.70 18.71
CA ASP A 123 -7.26 -19.98 19.39
C ASP A 123 -5.82 -20.47 19.59
N GLN A 124 -5.67 -21.50 20.42
CA GLN A 124 -4.37 -22.05 20.77
C GLN A 124 -3.62 -22.58 19.52
N SER A 125 -4.33 -23.21 18.59
CA SER A 125 -3.74 -23.75 17.36
C SER A 125 -3.14 -22.65 16.47
N ALA A 126 -3.87 -21.54 16.28
CA ALA A 126 -3.38 -20.40 15.55
C ALA A 126 -2.17 -19.76 16.26
N THR A 127 -2.22 -19.63 17.58
CA THR A 127 -1.13 -19.07 18.39
C THR A 127 0.16 -19.89 18.27
N GLU A 128 0.06 -21.22 18.39
CA GLU A 128 1.18 -22.16 18.22
C GLU A 128 1.73 -22.14 16.78
N ALA A 129 0.86 -22.13 15.78
CA ALA A 129 1.24 -22.06 14.37
C ALA A 129 1.97 -20.75 14.02
N ILE A 130 1.61 -19.64 14.66
CA ILE A 130 2.33 -18.37 14.51
C ILE A 130 3.68 -18.44 15.22
N ALA A 131 3.75 -18.97 16.45
CA ALA A 131 4.99 -19.08 17.21
C ALA A 131 6.08 -19.84 16.45
N GLY A 132 5.72 -20.93 15.77
CA GLY A 132 6.64 -21.70 14.94
C GLY A 132 7.10 -21.01 13.65
N ARG A 133 6.57 -19.83 13.32
CA ARG A 133 6.85 -19.07 12.08
C ARG A 133 7.42 -17.68 12.32
N VAL A 134 7.49 -17.23 13.57
CA VAL A 134 8.16 -15.98 13.95
C VAL A 134 9.62 -16.32 14.26
N PRO A 135 10.62 -15.72 13.58
CA PRO A 135 12.01 -15.87 13.97
C PRO A 135 12.18 -15.40 15.42
N LEU A 136 12.79 -16.22 16.27
CA LEU A 136 13.16 -15.81 17.63
C LEU A 136 14.01 -14.54 17.55
N PRO A 137 13.85 -13.57 18.48
CA PRO A 137 14.76 -12.43 18.54
C PRO A 137 16.19 -12.95 18.70
N LEU A 138 17.11 -12.49 17.85
CA LEU A 138 18.54 -12.69 18.08
C LEU A 138 18.86 -12.00 19.42
N ALA A 139 19.12 -12.79 20.46
CA ALA A 139 19.74 -12.27 21.67
C ALA A 139 21.11 -11.70 21.29
N ALA A 140 21.42 -10.53 21.85
CA ALA A 140 22.58 -9.70 21.55
C ALA A 140 23.89 -10.49 21.42
N VAL A 141 24.44 -10.55 20.20
CA VAL A 141 25.85 -10.91 19.98
C VAL A 141 26.61 -9.59 19.78
N GLY A 142 27.58 -9.37 20.67
CA GLY A 142 28.30 -8.12 20.84
C GLY A 142 29.01 -7.65 19.58
N THR A 143 28.92 -6.34 19.35
CA THR A 143 29.65 -5.62 18.30
C THR A 143 31.11 -5.45 18.74
N ALA A 144 32.01 -6.14 18.03
CA ALA A 144 33.42 -5.79 18.00
C ALA A 144 33.63 -4.54 17.11
N ARG A 145 34.51 -3.67 17.58
CA ARG A 145 34.86 -2.36 17.05
C ARG A 145 35.59 -2.46 15.70
N ASP A 146 35.20 -1.63 14.74
CA ASP A 146 36.10 -1.16 13.68
C ASP A 146 36.36 0.34 13.85
N ARG A 147 37.65 0.72 13.79
CA ARG A 147 38.16 2.09 13.82
C ARG A 147 38.87 2.40 12.50
N HIS A 148 38.79 3.68 12.12
CA HIS A 148 39.70 4.44 11.24
C HIS A 148 39.67 4.07 9.74
N ALA A 149 39.89 4.97 8.79
CA ALA A 149 40.04 6.43 8.68
C ALA A 149 40.03 6.69 7.15
N ASP A 150 39.25 7.64 6.63
CA ASP A 150 39.65 9.00 6.22
C ASP A 150 40.53 9.10 4.95
N ALA A 151 40.41 10.25 4.27
CA ALA A 151 41.18 10.81 3.14
C ALA A 151 40.56 10.79 1.71
N SER A 152 39.75 11.82 1.45
CA SER A 152 39.98 12.98 0.55
C SER A 152 40.50 12.87 -0.91
N ALA A 153 39.94 13.81 -1.72
CA ALA A 153 40.50 14.59 -2.85
C ALA A 153 40.06 14.15 -4.27
N SER A 154 39.19 14.94 -4.96
CA SER A 154 39.49 16.00 -5.96
C SER A 154 40.14 15.47 -7.25
N ALA A 155 39.91 15.92 -8.49
CA ALA A 155 38.99 16.81 -9.21
C ALA A 155 39.39 16.69 -10.71
N THR A 156 38.53 17.12 -11.66
CA THR A 156 38.84 17.78 -12.98
C THR A 156 37.98 17.28 -14.16
N SER A 157 37.57 18.28 -14.96
CA SER A 157 36.77 18.30 -16.20
C SER A 157 37.48 17.63 -17.40
N VAL A 158 36.93 17.43 -18.61
CA VAL A 158 36.56 18.43 -19.66
C VAL A 158 35.71 17.78 -20.79
N ALA A 159 34.77 18.57 -21.36
CA ALA A 159 34.18 18.64 -22.71
C ALA A 159 33.55 17.43 -23.49
N GLU A 160 32.24 17.60 -23.75
CA GLU A 160 31.51 17.62 -25.03
C GLU A 160 32.20 17.20 -26.36
N ILE A 161 31.48 16.40 -27.19
CA ILE A 161 31.36 16.50 -28.68
C ILE A 161 30.20 15.58 -29.20
N VAL A 162 29.18 16.23 -29.80
CA VAL A 162 28.43 15.99 -31.06
C VAL A 162 27.70 14.66 -31.40
N ARG A 163 26.45 14.82 -31.89
CA ARG A 163 25.46 13.85 -32.42
C ARG A 163 25.72 13.45 -33.89
N PRO A 164 25.01 12.43 -34.42
CA PRO A 164 24.11 12.72 -35.56
C PRO A 164 22.72 12.05 -35.48
N ALA A 165 21.80 12.55 -36.31
CA ALA A 165 20.37 12.23 -36.38
C ALA A 165 20.03 11.15 -37.42
N GLY A 166 18.87 10.49 -37.24
CA GLY A 166 18.15 9.68 -38.25
C GLY A 166 16.61 9.78 -38.01
N PRO A 167 15.75 9.61 -39.04
CA PRO A 167 14.55 10.45 -39.24
C PRO A 167 13.20 9.71 -38.98
N PRO A 168 12.03 10.30 -39.29
CA PRO A 168 11.00 10.67 -38.32
C PRO A 168 9.88 9.62 -38.15
N ALA A 169 9.50 9.31 -36.91
CA ALA A 169 8.20 8.69 -36.67
C ALA A 169 7.12 9.78 -36.70
N ARG A 170 6.28 9.72 -37.74
CA ARG A 170 5.11 10.54 -38.04
C ARG A 170 4.32 10.94 -36.78
N PRO A 171 3.99 12.24 -36.56
CA PRO A 171 3.14 12.63 -35.46
C PRO A 171 1.69 12.24 -35.77
N LEU A 172 1.10 11.41 -34.92
CA LEU A 172 -0.36 11.34 -34.78
C LEU A 172 -0.81 12.61 -34.02
N PRO A 173 -1.97 13.18 -34.36
CA PRO A 173 -2.29 14.59 -34.13
C PRO A 173 -2.37 14.93 -32.64
N ALA A 174 -1.80 16.08 -32.29
CA ALA A 174 -1.90 16.68 -30.96
C ALA A 174 -3.31 17.22 -30.73
N ILE A 175 -4.05 16.65 -29.78
CA ILE A 175 -5.17 17.33 -29.09
C ILE A 175 -5.16 16.88 -27.60
N GLY A 176 -4.74 17.79 -26.70
CA GLY A 176 -4.91 17.69 -25.24
C GLY A 176 -3.73 17.11 -24.45
N ALA A 177 -2.85 17.97 -23.92
CA ALA A 177 -1.85 17.59 -22.93
C ALA A 177 -2.54 17.09 -21.65
N GLY A 178 -2.62 15.78 -21.51
CA GLY A 178 -3.28 15.12 -20.39
C GLY A 178 -2.36 15.00 -19.18
N GLU A 179 -2.76 15.58 -18.05
CA GLU A 179 -2.13 15.36 -16.74
C GLU A 179 -1.88 13.86 -16.51
N SER A 180 -0.74 13.53 -15.91
CA SER A 180 -0.35 12.15 -15.63
C SER A 180 0.27 12.04 -14.25
N GLY A 181 0.12 10.86 -13.66
CA GLY A 181 0.71 10.53 -12.37
C GLY A 181 1.18 9.09 -12.34
N VAL A 182 2.06 8.79 -11.39
CA VAL A 182 2.69 7.49 -11.25
C VAL A 182 2.18 6.80 -10.00
N VAL A 183 1.86 5.51 -10.12
CA VAL A 183 1.44 4.67 -9.00
C VAL A 183 2.38 3.48 -8.89
N ARG A 184 3.01 3.33 -7.73
CA ARG A 184 3.82 2.16 -7.39
C ARG A 184 2.94 0.94 -7.13
N LEU A 185 3.24 -0.17 -7.81
CA LEU A 185 2.55 -1.44 -7.58
C LEU A 185 3.11 -2.14 -6.35
N THR A 186 2.24 -2.42 -5.39
CA THR A 186 2.51 -3.29 -4.24
C THR A 186 2.23 -4.76 -4.59
N GLY A 187 2.75 -5.71 -3.82
CA GLY A 187 2.37 -7.12 -3.98
C GLY A 187 0.87 -7.35 -3.74
N GLY A 188 0.22 -6.50 -2.93
CA GLY A 188 -1.23 -6.49 -2.74
C GLY A 188 -1.99 -6.12 -4.01
N ASN A 189 -1.47 -5.20 -4.82
CA ASN A 189 -2.02 -4.83 -6.13
C ASN A 189 -1.98 -6.01 -7.09
N ILE A 190 -0.79 -6.62 -7.24
CA ILE A 190 -0.58 -7.74 -8.17
C ILE A 190 -1.47 -8.93 -7.82
N ARG A 191 -1.49 -9.35 -6.54
CA ARG A 191 -2.27 -10.52 -6.10
C ARG A 191 -3.78 -10.34 -6.27
N ASN A 192 -4.29 -9.14 -6.02
CA ASN A 192 -5.74 -8.89 -5.97
C ASN A 192 -6.30 -8.30 -7.26
N GLY A 193 -5.44 -7.82 -8.18
CA GLY A 193 -5.85 -7.28 -9.46
C GLY A 193 -6.46 -5.89 -9.36
N HIS A 194 -5.79 -4.97 -8.67
CA HIS A 194 -6.24 -3.58 -8.59
C HIS A 194 -5.06 -2.63 -8.55
N VAL A 195 -5.26 -1.39 -9.00
CA VAL A 195 -4.31 -0.27 -8.85
C VAL A 195 -4.94 0.73 -7.88
N TYR A 196 -4.15 1.24 -6.93
CA TYR A 196 -4.60 2.33 -6.07
C TYR A 196 -4.53 3.65 -6.82
N LEU A 197 -5.67 4.28 -7.06
CA LEU A 197 -5.76 5.56 -7.76
C LEU A 197 -5.61 6.76 -6.82
N ARG A 198 -5.32 6.53 -5.53
CA ARG A 198 -5.22 7.58 -4.49
C ARG A 198 -4.22 8.68 -4.88
N ALA A 199 -3.00 8.28 -5.23
CA ALA A 199 -1.93 9.19 -5.62
C ALA A 199 -2.22 9.96 -6.92
N VAL A 200 -3.25 9.55 -7.67
CA VAL A 200 -3.65 10.15 -8.95
C VAL A 200 -5.12 10.58 -8.93
N ARG A 201 -5.70 10.81 -7.74
CA ARG A 201 -7.09 11.23 -7.53
C ARG A 201 -7.43 12.51 -8.28
N TYR A 202 -6.47 13.42 -8.42
CA TYR A 202 -6.63 14.67 -9.15
C TYR A 202 -6.88 14.47 -10.66
N LEU A 203 -6.57 13.29 -11.22
CA LEU A 203 -6.88 12.93 -12.60
C LEU A 203 -8.35 12.49 -12.80
N LEU A 204 -9.08 12.25 -11.71
CA LEU A 204 -10.43 11.69 -11.71
C LEU A 204 -11.47 12.79 -11.47
N PRO A 205 -12.51 12.89 -12.32
CA PRO A 205 -13.72 13.62 -11.97
C PRO A 205 -14.36 13.09 -10.69
N ASP A 206 -15.02 13.95 -9.91
CA ASP A 206 -15.64 13.54 -8.64
C ASP A 206 -16.84 12.61 -8.85
N ASP A 207 -17.56 12.78 -9.95
CA ASP A 207 -18.77 12.04 -10.31
C ASP A 207 -18.49 10.63 -10.86
N VAL A 208 -17.22 10.23 -11.04
CA VAL A 208 -16.84 8.83 -11.34
C VAL A 208 -16.50 8.02 -10.09
N ILE A 209 -16.60 8.63 -8.90
CA ILE A 209 -16.27 7.99 -7.62
C ILE A 209 -17.56 7.59 -6.91
N GLY A 210 -17.76 6.28 -6.80
CA GLY A 210 -18.93 5.68 -6.16
C GLY A 210 -18.65 5.25 -4.72
N GLY A 211 -19.71 4.76 -4.08
CA GLY A 211 -19.65 4.13 -2.77
C GLY A 211 -18.99 2.73 -2.77
N PRO A 212 -19.00 2.05 -1.60
CA PRO A 212 -18.15 0.89 -1.31
C PRO A 212 -18.54 -0.40 -2.05
N ASN A 213 -19.76 -0.47 -2.59
CA ASN A 213 -20.32 -1.64 -3.28
C ASN A 213 -20.92 -1.25 -4.63
N ALA A 214 -21.23 -2.23 -5.47
CA ALA A 214 -21.74 -1.99 -6.83
C ALA A 214 -23.13 -1.34 -6.85
N GLU A 215 -23.91 -1.50 -5.79
CA GLU A 215 -25.21 -0.86 -5.59
C GLU A 215 -25.08 0.66 -5.38
N ALA A 216 -23.95 1.11 -4.84
CA ALA A 216 -23.56 2.50 -4.75
C ALA A 216 -22.57 2.87 -5.87
N ALA A 217 -22.89 2.52 -7.12
CA ALA A 217 -22.07 2.92 -8.27
C ALA A 217 -22.03 4.45 -8.42
N ALA A 218 -20.95 4.96 -9.00
CA ALA A 218 -20.83 6.38 -9.27
C ALA A 218 -21.87 6.88 -10.29
N PRO A 219 -22.25 8.17 -10.25
CA PRO A 219 -23.14 8.78 -11.24
C PRO A 219 -22.64 8.64 -12.70
N SER A 220 -21.32 8.73 -12.90
CA SER A 220 -20.68 8.70 -14.21
C SER A 220 -19.67 7.56 -14.30
N LEU A 221 -19.42 7.08 -15.52
CA LEU A 221 -18.44 6.04 -15.78
C LEU A 221 -17.20 6.62 -16.47
N LEU A 222 -16.06 5.97 -16.22
CA LEU A 222 -14.77 6.29 -16.78
C LEU A 222 -14.39 5.24 -17.84
N THR A 223 -13.93 5.68 -19.00
CA THR A 223 -13.27 4.81 -19.98
C THR A 223 -11.79 4.66 -19.62
N VAL A 224 -11.34 3.43 -19.40
CA VAL A 224 -9.94 3.13 -19.05
C VAL A 224 -9.34 2.22 -20.10
N THR A 225 -8.31 2.71 -20.78
CA THR A 225 -7.50 1.94 -21.74
C THR A 225 -6.24 1.43 -21.06
N PHE A 226 -6.09 0.11 -20.96
CA PHE A 226 -4.86 -0.51 -20.48
C PHE A 226 -3.89 -0.78 -21.62
N GLU A 227 -2.60 -0.54 -21.40
CA GLU A 227 -1.54 -0.81 -22.37
C GLU A 227 -0.39 -1.63 -21.76
N PRO A 228 -0.20 -2.89 -22.20
CA PRO A 228 -1.06 -3.68 -23.09
C PRO A 228 -2.36 -4.14 -22.40
N GLY A 229 -3.49 -4.19 -23.10
CA GLY A 229 -4.69 -4.76 -22.53
C GLY A 229 -6.00 -4.22 -23.12
N PRO A 230 -7.12 -4.52 -22.45
CA PRO A 230 -8.44 -4.09 -22.91
C PRO A 230 -8.69 -2.61 -22.63
N THR A 231 -9.68 -2.05 -23.33
CA THR A 231 -10.35 -0.81 -22.91
C THR A 231 -11.66 -1.17 -22.24
N ILE A 232 -11.93 -0.58 -21.08
CA ILE A 232 -13.13 -0.87 -20.27
C ILE A 232 -13.86 0.41 -19.90
N THR A 233 -15.13 0.26 -19.52
CA THR A 233 -15.93 1.34 -18.92
C THR A 233 -16.29 0.92 -17.49
N THR A 234 -15.87 1.71 -16.50
CA THR A 234 -16.03 1.40 -15.07
C THR A 234 -16.07 2.68 -14.25
N ASP A 235 -16.61 2.63 -13.03
CA ASP A 235 -16.42 3.66 -12.03
C ASP A 235 -15.28 3.29 -11.05
N VAL A 236 -15.04 4.19 -10.09
CA VAL A 236 -14.05 4.03 -9.02
C VAL A 236 -14.77 3.72 -7.71
N ALA A 237 -14.37 2.65 -7.03
CA ALA A 237 -14.85 2.37 -5.67
C ALA A 237 -14.15 3.30 -4.68
N GLY A 238 -14.85 4.32 -4.18
CA GLY A 238 -14.27 5.42 -3.41
C GLY A 238 -13.67 5.03 -2.06
N ASP A 239 -14.19 3.98 -1.42
CA ASP A 239 -13.67 3.48 -0.13
C ASP A 239 -12.20 3.02 -0.25
N LYS A 240 -11.89 2.35 -1.36
CA LYS A 240 -10.55 1.79 -1.64
C LYS A 240 -9.77 2.63 -2.64
N MET A 241 -10.42 3.56 -3.33
CA MET A 241 -9.89 4.32 -4.47
C MET A 241 -9.22 3.40 -5.50
N ILE A 242 -10.00 2.47 -6.03
CA ILE A 242 -9.58 1.52 -7.07
C ILE A 242 -10.63 1.47 -8.17
N LEU A 243 -10.24 1.08 -9.39
CA LEU A 243 -11.21 0.72 -10.43
C LEU A 243 -12.11 -0.41 -9.92
N ARG A 244 -13.43 -0.27 -10.06
CA ARG A 244 -14.39 -1.24 -9.55
C ARG A 244 -14.19 -2.62 -10.20
N GLN A 245 -13.92 -2.62 -11.51
CA GLN A 245 -13.63 -3.85 -12.25
C GLN A 245 -12.18 -4.31 -12.08
N ARG A 246 -11.99 -5.40 -11.33
CA ARG A 246 -10.67 -6.00 -11.06
C ARG A 246 -10.19 -6.98 -12.13
N GLY A 247 -11.09 -7.63 -12.85
CA GLY A 247 -10.75 -8.63 -13.87
C GLY A 247 -9.83 -8.07 -14.96
N PRO A 248 -10.21 -6.97 -15.64
CA PRO A 248 -9.39 -6.33 -16.66
C PRO A 248 -8.03 -5.84 -16.15
N VAL A 249 -7.94 -5.40 -14.89
CA VAL A 249 -6.67 -5.00 -14.27
C VAL A 249 -5.74 -6.20 -14.11
N ARG A 250 -6.25 -7.39 -13.76
CA ARG A 250 -5.45 -8.62 -13.72
C ARG A 250 -4.94 -9.02 -15.09
N GLU A 251 -5.78 -8.88 -16.11
CA GLU A 251 -5.40 -9.16 -17.49
C GLU A 251 -4.28 -8.23 -17.94
N PHE A 252 -4.42 -6.93 -17.67
CA PHE A 252 -3.35 -5.93 -17.88
C PHE A 252 -2.06 -6.34 -17.18
N PHE A 253 -2.09 -6.66 -15.87
CA PHE A 253 -0.87 -7.07 -15.15
C PHE A 253 -0.22 -8.31 -15.76
N ARG A 254 -1.02 -9.31 -16.17
CA ARG A 254 -0.51 -10.52 -16.81
C ARG A 254 0.12 -10.21 -18.17
N ALA A 255 -0.58 -9.44 -19.01
CA ALA A 255 -0.13 -9.08 -20.36
C ALA A 255 1.11 -8.20 -20.33
N ALA A 256 1.18 -7.27 -19.38
CA ALA A 256 2.28 -6.33 -19.22
C ALA A 256 3.48 -6.96 -18.49
N GLY A 257 3.32 -8.13 -17.88
CA GLY A 257 4.34 -8.76 -17.04
C GLY A 257 4.67 -7.96 -15.79
N ALA A 258 3.67 -7.29 -15.21
CA ALA A 258 3.82 -6.37 -14.08
C ALA A 258 4.29 -7.09 -12.81
N ARG A 259 5.25 -6.49 -12.10
CA ARG A 259 5.78 -7.00 -10.82
C ARG A 259 5.61 -6.00 -9.68
N GLU A 260 5.63 -6.53 -8.46
CA GLU A 260 5.73 -5.71 -7.26
C GLU A 260 6.99 -4.84 -7.33
N GLY A 261 6.86 -3.58 -6.95
CA GLY A 261 7.94 -2.59 -7.01
C GLY A 261 8.02 -1.83 -8.33
N GLU A 262 7.32 -2.27 -9.39
CA GLU A 262 7.24 -1.52 -10.66
C GLU A 262 6.19 -0.41 -10.58
N ASP A 263 6.34 0.58 -11.44
CA ASP A 263 5.48 1.75 -11.52
C ASP A 263 4.52 1.63 -12.71
N VAL A 264 3.27 2.07 -12.51
CA VAL A 264 2.32 2.32 -13.61
C VAL A 264 2.12 3.81 -13.77
N VAL A 265 2.08 4.27 -15.02
CA VAL A 265 1.64 5.62 -15.36
C VAL A 265 0.14 5.60 -15.60
N VAL A 266 -0.56 6.54 -14.99
CA VAL A 266 -1.97 6.83 -15.21
C VAL A 266 -2.05 8.20 -15.86
N GLN A 267 -2.64 8.29 -17.04
CA GLN A 267 -2.68 9.50 -17.84
C GLN A 267 -4.13 9.82 -18.20
N ARG A 268 -4.57 11.07 -17.98
CA ARG A 268 -5.89 11.53 -18.41
C ARG A 268 -5.88 11.82 -19.91
N THR A 269 -6.57 11.02 -20.70
CA THR A 269 -6.65 11.20 -22.17
C THR A 269 -7.90 11.96 -22.61
N GLY A 270 -8.83 12.19 -21.69
CA GLY A 270 -10.04 12.98 -21.89
C GLY A 270 -10.74 13.24 -20.56
N PRO A 271 -11.84 14.02 -20.53
CA PRO A 271 -12.54 14.35 -19.29
C PRO A 271 -12.98 13.12 -18.47
N TYR A 272 -13.40 12.05 -19.17
CA TYR A 272 -13.78 10.77 -18.57
C TYR A 272 -12.97 9.61 -19.16
N SER A 273 -11.71 9.86 -19.52
CA SER A 273 -10.87 8.85 -20.17
C SER A 273 -9.48 8.81 -19.55
N LEU A 274 -9.04 7.62 -19.17
CA LEU A 274 -7.69 7.35 -18.69
C LEU A 274 -6.98 6.32 -19.58
N ARG A 275 -5.67 6.46 -19.64
CA ARG A 275 -4.74 5.45 -20.12
C ARG A 275 -3.88 4.96 -18.95
N ILE A 276 -3.72 3.65 -18.81
CA ILE A 276 -2.88 3.03 -17.78
C ILE A 276 -1.85 2.11 -18.45
N ALA A 277 -0.57 2.34 -18.18
CA ALA A 277 0.53 1.55 -18.74
C ALA A 277 1.62 1.31 -17.69
N LEU A 278 2.42 0.24 -17.85
CA LEU A 278 3.65 0.10 -17.05
C LEU A 278 4.67 1.16 -17.48
N LEU A 279 5.27 1.82 -16.50
CA LEU A 279 6.39 2.73 -16.71
C LEU A 279 7.67 1.90 -16.91
N ARG A 280 8.09 1.74 -18.16
CA ARG A 280 9.36 1.09 -18.52
C ARG A 280 10.43 2.17 -18.66
N VAL A 281 11.37 2.21 -17.72
CA VAL A 281 12.57 3.03 -17.89
C VAL A 281 13.42 2.36 -18.97
N ALA A 282 13.64 3.05 -20.09
CA ALA A 282 14.55 2.59 -21.13
C ALA A 282 15.94 2.42 -20.50
N ARG A 283 16.49 1.21 -20.58
CA ARG A 283 17.88 0.92 -20.22
C ARG A 283 18.78 1.20 -21.41
#